data_AF-A0A2U1P5K1-F1
#
_entry.id   AF-A0A2U1P5K1-F1
#
_cell.length_a   1.000
_cell.length_b   1.000
_cell.length_c   1.000
_cell.angle_alpha   90.00
_cell.angle_beta   90.00
_cell.angle_gamma   90.00
#
_symmetry.space_group_name_H-M   'P 1'
#
loop_
_entity.id
_entity.type
_entity.pdbx_description
1 polymer ?
#
loop_
_entity_poly.entity_id
_entity_poly.type
_entity_poly.pdbx_seq_one_letter_code
_entity_poly.pdbx_strand_id
1 'polypeptide(L)'
;MSMTAPRAKEESTSYNNSTIHKSTQQQSSPVSVINAPVTWTTSPVTSSRRFKGFVTHVFGACVDYSSNSNSFNLEEEENDDVELMFSMDDENEEAFVVEKMLLDAQLKYNVFNDDLVVKAFFQAAKAHKGQMRASGDPYLLHCVETAGLLATIGANAVVVAAGLLHDTIDDSFMSYEYILETFGDGLADLVKGVSRLSELSKLARESNTATKIVEADRMHTMFLGMVDARAVLIKLADRLHNMMTLDALPLSKQYRFAKETMEIFAPLANRLGIVSWKEQLENLCFKYINPERYTDLSSQLLKSFNEAMVTSAAEKLEEALKDESVCYHVLYGRHKSLYSVHCKMLKKKLSMGEIHDVHGLRLIVENEEDCYKALKVVHGLWSEVPGKFKDYISQPKCNGYRSLHTVVTVRYLGC
;
A
#
# COMPACT_ATOMS: atom_id res chain seq x y z
N MET A 1 41.60 -53.18 13.80
CA MET A 1 42.26 -53.65 15.03
C MET A 1 43.26 -52.59 15.47
N SER A 2 43.22 -52.20 16.74
CA SER A 2 44.27 -51.56 17.55
C SER A 2 45.11 -50.39 17.00
N MET A 3 45.03 -49.26 17.74
CA MET A 3 46.09 -48.32 18.15
C MET A 3 47.29 -48.03 17.23
N THR A 4 47.55 -46.73 16.98
CA THR A 4 48.83 -46.06 17.35
C THR A 4 48.79 -44.54 17.14
N ALA A 5 49.10 -43.78 18.21
CA ALA A 5 49.76 -42.46 18.20
C ALA A 5 51.30 -42.68 18.07
N PRO A 6 52.26 -41.69 18.10
CA PRO A 6 52.26 -40.28 18.57
C PRO A 6 52.97 -39.32 17.55
N ARG A 7 53.31 -38.03 17.77
CA ARG A 7 54.05 -37.38 18.87
C ARG A 7 54.15 -35.84 18.64
N ALA A 8 54.34 -35.14 19.75
CA ALA A 8 54.38 -33.70 20.01
C ALA A 8 55.52 -32.89 19.35
N LYS A 9 55.36 -31.56 19.32
CA LYS A 9 56.25 -30.63 20.05
C LYS A 9 55.57 -29.29 20.37
N GLU A 10 55.73 -28.91 21.63
CA GLU A 10 55.36 -27.66 22.28
C GLU A 10 56.27 -26.51 21.82
N GLU A 11 55.77 -25.28 21.85
CA GLU A 11 56.45 -24.22 22.60
C GLU A 11 55.46 -23.11 22.97
N SER A 12 55.66 -22.59 24.18
CA SER A 12 54.76 -21.74 24.95
C SER A 12 55.44 -20.40 25.24
N THR A 13 54.64 -19.35 25.41
CA THR A 13 54.92 -18.09 26.15
C THR A 13 53.66 -17.21 25.98
N SER A 14 52.65 -17.24 26.85
CA SER A 14 52.53 -16.73 28.23
C SER A 14 52.44 -15.19 28.35
N TYR A 15 51.28 -14.75 28.88
CA TYR A 15 50.97 -13.53 29.65
C TYR A 15 50.85 -12.17 28.93
N ASN A 16 49.64 -11.61 28.86
CA ASN A 16 49.12 -10.76 29.95
C ASN A 16 47.64 -10.38 29.78
N ASN A 17 46.92 -10.44 30.91
CA ASN A 17 45.55 -9.97 31.12
C ASN A 17 45.47 -8.45 31.13
N SER A 18 44.44 -7.88 30.51
CA SER A 18 43.88 -6.59 30.92
C SER A 18 42.36 -6.61 30.79
N THR A 19 41.73 -6.68 31.96
CA THR A 19 40.33 -6.43 32.29
C THR A 19 39.81 -5.13 31.68
N ILE A 20 38.75 -5.17 30.87
CA ILE A 20 37.89 -4.00 30.62
C ILE A 20 36.41 -4.41 30.61
N HIS A 21 35.69 -3.79 31.55
CA HIS A 21 34.25 -3.65 31.78
C HIS A 21 33.26 -4.26 30.77
N LYS A 22 32.41 -5.17 31.27
CA LYS A 22 31.06 -5.41 30.75
C LYS A 22 30.18 -4.19 31.07
N SER A 23 29.93 -3.34 30.09
CA SER A 23 28.79 -2.43 30.10
C SER A 23 27.64 -3.07 29.32
N THR A 24 26.63 -3.50 30.05
CA THR A 24 25.32 -3.92 29.54
C THR A 24 24.65 -2.72 28.87
N GLN A 25 24.79 -2.58 27.55
CA GLN A 25 23.89 -1.73 26.78
C GLN A 25 22.71 -2.59 26.32
N GLN A 26 21.55 -2.34 26.93
CA GLN A 26 20.26 -2.76 26.41
C GLN A 26 20.15 -2.28 24.97
N GLN A 27 20.11 -3.22 24.02
CA GLN A 27 19.67 -2.94 22.66
C GLN A 27 18.18 -2.61 22.71
N SER A 28 17.87 -1.32 22.72
CA SER A 28 16.53 -0.82 22.42
C SER A 28 16.20 -1.14 20.97
N SER A 29 15.11 -1.87 20.77
CA SER A 29 14.51 -2.16 19.47
C SER A 29 14.18 -0.86 18.73
N PRO A 30 14.62 -0.65 17.47
CA PRO A 30 14.12 0.47 16.67
C PRO A 30 12.84 0.06 15.95
N VAL A 31 12.00 1.06 15.62
CA VAL A 31 10.70 1.00 14.93
C VAL A 31 9.47 1.01 15.86
N SER A 32 9.27 2.16 16.50
CA SER A 32 7.95 2.69 16.85
C SER A 32 7.61 3.83 15.88
N VAL A 33 7.27 3.49 14.64
CA VAL A 33 6.89 4.46 13.58
C VAL A 33 5.37 4.71 13.56
N ILE A 34 4.60 3.99 14.38
CA ILE A 34 3.15 4.13 14.49
C ILE A 34 2.84 4.44 15.96
N ASN A 35 2.73 5.72 16.32
CA ASN A 35 2.25 6.16 17.63
C ASN A 35 0.99 7.01 17.45
N ALA A 36 -0.18 6.38 17.56
CA ALA A 36 -1.40 6.90 18.19
C ALA A 36 -2.53 5.86 18.05
N PRO A 37 -3.32 5.59 19.10
CA PRO A 37 -4.58 4.89 18.94
C PRO A 37 -5.56 5.81 18.20
N VAL A 38 -6.12 5.32 17.10
CA VAL A 38 -7.25 5.98 16.43
C VAL A 38 -8.44 5.89 17.37
N THR A 39 -8.75 6.99 18.06
CA THR A 39 -9.99 7.10 18.84
C THR A 39 -11.15 7.23 17.88
N TRP A 40 -11.86 6.12 17.64
CA TRP A 40 -13.12 6.11 16.92
C TRP A 40 -14.21 6.61 17.86
N THR A 41 -14.64 7.87 17.69
CA THR A 41 -15.85 8.38 18.32
C THR A 41 -17.05 7.59 17.78
N THR A 42 -17.67 6.81 18.65
CA THR A 42 -18.87 6.03 18.37
C THR A 42 -20.06 6.98 18.17
N SER A 43 -20.68 6.90 17.01
CA SER A 43 -22.05 7.39 16.78
C SER A 43 -22.82 6.32 16.02
N PRO A 44 -24.09 6.06 16.37
CA PRO A 44 -24.84 4.94 15.83
C PRO A 44 -25.28 5.27 14.40
N VAL A 45 -24.66 4.64 13.40
CA VAL A 45 -25.01 4.82 11.98
C VAL A 45 -25.63 3.54 11.44
N THR A 46 -26.80 3.73 10.84
CA THR A 46 -27.77 2.78 10.30
C THR A 46 -27.17 1.78 9.29
N SER A 47 -27.71 0.55 9.32
CA SER A 47 -27.19 -0.66 8.64
C SER A 47 -27.11 -0.59 7.10
N SER A 48 -27.73 0.40 6.47
CA SER A 48 -27.86 0.47 5.01
C SER A 48 -26.62 1.01 4.27
N ARG A 49 -25.63 1.60 4.97
CA ARG A 49 -24.42 2.17 4.33
C ARG A 49 -23.26 1.18 4.13
N ARG A 50 -23.25 0.02 4.81
CA ARG A 50 -22.09 -0.90 4.80
C ARG A 50 -21.90 -1.67 3.48
N PHE A 51 -22.98 -1.94 2.74
CA PHE A 51 -22.92 -2.75 1.51
C PHE A 51 -22.67 -1.95 0.24
N LYS A 52 -22.96 -0.63 0.20
CA LYS A 52 -22.71 0.18 -1.01
C LYS A 52 -21.21 0.32 -1.35
N GLY A 53 -20.33 0.15 -0.35
CA GLY A 53 -18.87 0.10 -0.51
C GLY A 53 -18.32 -1.25 -1.02
N PHE A 54 -19.14 -2.31 -1.01
CA PHE A 54 -18.75 -3.66 -1.43
C PHE A 54 -18.54 -3.74 -2.93
N VAL A 55 -19.47 -3.18 -3.71
CA VAL A 55 -19.41 -3.10 -5.17
C VAL A 55 -18.26 -2.17 -5.60
N THR A 56 -18.05 -1.04 -4.92
CA THR A 56 -16.99 -0.08 -5.26
C THR A 56 -15.58 -0.63 -5.07
N HIS A 57 -15.35 -1.61 -4.18
CA HIS A 57 -14.04 -2.25 -4.04
C HIS A 57 -13.81 -3.42 -5.01
N VAL A 58 -14.86 -4.15 -5.40
CA VAL A 58 -14.79 -5.16 -6.48
C VAL A 58 -14.50 -4.47 -7.81
N PHE A 59 -15.17 -3.34 -8.05
CA PHE A 59 -14.92 -2.50 -9.21
C PHE A 59 -13.69 -1.61 -9.04
N GLY A 60 -13.28 -1.17 -7.85
CA GLY A 60 -12.04 -0.39 -7.66
C GLY A 60 -10.75 -1.16 -8.01
N ALA A 61 -10.82 -2.50 -8.07
CA ALA A 61 -9.75 -3.35 -8.60
C ALA A 61 -9.84 -3.58 -10.13
N CYS A 62 -10.93 -3.15 -10.76
CA CYS A 62 -11.25 -3.33 -12.19
C CYS A 62 -11.68 -2.03 -12.90
N VAL A 63 -11.70 -0.88 -12.22
CA VAL A 63 -12.10 0.42 -12.73
C VAL A 63 -10.80 1.14 -13.01
N ASP A 64 -10.54 1.32 -14.30
CA ASP A 64 -9.62 2.33 -14.78
C ASP A 64 -9.92 3.62 -14.01
N TYR A 65 -8.87 4.29 -13.54
CA TYR A 65 -8.99 5.59 -12.89
C TYR A 65 -9.48 6.59 -13.95
N SER A 66 -10.77 6.55 -14.26
CA SER A 66 -11.44 7.54 -15.06
C SER A 66 -11.41 8.80 -14.21
N SER A 67 -10.62 9.78 -14.65
CA SER A 67 -10.77 11.17 -14.26
C SER A 67 -12.25 11.48 -14.29
N ASN A 68 -12.83 11.68 -13.11
CA ASN A 68 -14.24 11.96 -12.95
C ASN A 68 -14.47 13.41 -13.42
N SER A 69 -14.47 13.62 -14.74
CA SER A 69 -15.01 14.83 -15.36
C SER A 69 -16.52 14.74 -15.23
N ASN A 70 -17.05 15.30 -14.14
CA ASN A 70 -18.47 15.58 -14.03
C ASN A 70 -18.84 16.58 -15.14
N SER A 71 -19.25 16.08 -16.30
CA SER A 71 -20.08 16.84 -17.24
C SER A 71 -21.47 16.96 -16.63
N PHE A 72 -21.67 18.02 -15.85
CA PHE A 72 -22.99 18.44 -15.39
C PHE A 72 -23.72 19.08 -16.57
N ASN A 73 -24.76 18.41 -17.08
CA ASN A 73 -25.74 19.02 -17.95
C ASN A 73 -26.56 20.00 -17.11
N LEU A 74 -26.45 21.29 -17.43
CA LEU A 74 -27.36 22.32 -16.95
C LEU A 74 -28.40 22.55 -18.05
N GLU A 75 -29.65 22.29 -17.70
CA GLU A 75 -30.81 22.67 -18.49
C GLU A 75 -30.86 24.21 -18.58
N GLU A 76 -31.09 24.70 -19.80
CA GLU A 76 -31.19 26.10 -20.15
C GLU A 76 -32.45 26.72 -19.52
N GLU A 77 -32.27 27.67 -18.60
CA GLU A 77 -33.26 28.72 -18.36
C GLU A 77 -32.67 30.05 -18.80
N GLU A 78 -33.24 30.61 -19.87
CA GLU A 78 -32.98 31.95 -20.39
C GLU A 78 -33.28 33.01 -19.33
N ASN A 79 -32.30 33.88 -19.04
CA ASN A 79 -32.57 35.26 -18.65
C ASN A 79 -31.39 36.16 -19.04
N ASP A 80 -31.78 37.27 -19.67
CA ASP A 80 -30.97 38.25 -20.40
C ASP A 80 -29.91 38.99 -19.59
N ASP A 81 -28.83 39.33 -20.32
CA ASP A 81 -28.00 40.54 -20.22
C ASP A 81 -27.29 40.86 -18.90
N VAL A 82 -26.02 40.43 -18.78
CA VAL A 82 -24.89 41.35 -18.55
C VAL A 82 -23.62 40.74 -19.20
N GLU A 83 -23.24 41.27 -20.36
CA GLU A 83 -21.94 41.00 -21.00
C GLU A 83 -20.83 41.73 -20.19
N LEU A 84 -20.36 41.09 -19.12
CA LEU A 84 -19.13 41.47 -18.42
C LEU A 84 -18.00 40.56 -18.90
N MET A 85 -17.34 41.02 -19.96
CA MET A 85 -16.08 40.47 -20.44
C MET A 85 -14.98 40.76 -19.41
N PHE A 86 -14.91 39.97 -18.34
CA PHE A 86 -13.74 39.90 -17.45
C PHE A 86 -12.74 38.94 -18.08
N SER A 87 -11.74 39.48 -18.75
CA SER A 87 -10.48 38.77 -18.98
C SER A 87 -9.82 38.55 -17.62
N MET A 88 -10.07 37.39 -17.01
CA MET A 88 -9.29 36.94 -15.85
C MET A 88 -7.88 36.60 -16.37
N ASP A 89 -6.86 37.20 -15.76
CA ASP A 89 -5.47 36.87 -16.08
C ASP A 89 -5.19 35.40 -15.73
N ASP A 90 -4.53 34.65 -16.62
CA ASP A 90 -4.21 33.20 -16.46
C ASP A 90 -3.56 32.86 -15.10
N GLU A 91 -2.82 33.80 -14.50
CA GLU A 91 -2.17 33.62 -13.19
C GLU A 91 -3.17 33.43 -12.04
N ASN A 92 -4.36 34.01 -12.15
CA ASN A 92 -5.38 33.94 -11.10
C ASN A 92 -6.14 32.61 -11.12
N GLU A 93 -6.26 31.99 -12.30
CA GLU A 93 -6.88 30.68 -12.47
C GLU A 93 -5.97 29.55 -11.97
N GLU A 94 -4.66 29.61 -12.27
CA GLU A 94 -3.69 28.63 -11.74
C GLU A 94 -3.61 28.64 -10.21
N ALA A 95 -3.60 29.82 -9.59
CA ALA A 95 -3.56 29.97 -8.14
C ALA A 95 -4.79 29.32 -7.48
N PHE A 96 -5.98 29.54 -8.05
CA PHE A 96 -7.22 28.93 -7.57
C PHE A 96 -7.20 27.39 -7.67
N VAL A 97 -6.67 26.84 -8.77
CA VAL A 97 -6.54 25.38 -8.94
C VAL A 97 -5.61 24.78 -7.88
N VAL A 98 -4.47 25.41 -7.63
CA VAL A 98 -3.50 24.94 -6.61
C VAL A 98 -4.13 24.97 -5.21
N GLU A 99 -4.82 26.06 -4.85
CA GLU A 99 -5.51 26.16 -3.56
C GLU A 99 -6.61 25.10 -3.42
N LYS A 100 -7.40 24.87 -4.47
CA LYS A 100 -8.42 23.83 -4.49
C LYS A 100 -7.82 22.44 -4.27
N MET A 101 -6.69 22.11 -4.89
CA MET A 101 -6.01 20.83 -4.69
C MET A 101 -5.58 20.62 -3.24
N LEU A 102 -5.10 21.67 -2.56
CA LEU A 102 -4.76 21.60 -1.14
C LEU A 102 -6.00 21.37 -0.28
N LEU A 103 -7.08 22.11 -0.52
CA LEU A 103 -8.35 21.97 0.20
C LEU A 103 -8.90 20.54 0.07
N ASP A 104 -8.91 19.99 -1.16
CA ASP A 104 -9.34 18.61 -1.41
C ASP A 104 -8.49 17.59 -0.65
N ALA A 105 -7.18 17.81 -0.55
CA ALA A 105 -6.28 16.96 0.22
C ALA A 105 -6.51 17.08 1.73
N GLN A 106 -6.74 18.29 2.25
CA GLN A 106 -7.04 18.55 3.66
C GLN A 106 -8.35 17.93 4.12
N LEU A 107 -9.37 17.94 3.26
CA LEU A 107 -10.65 17.28 3.51
C LEU A 107 -10.52 15.76 3.63
N LYS A 108 -9.59 15.15 2.88
CA LYS A 108 -9.33 13.71 2.89
C LYS A 108 -8.38 13.28 4.00
N TYR A 109 -7.37 14.09 4.29
CA TYR A 109 -6.23 13.71 5.14
C TYR A 109 -5.89 14.81 6.14
N ASN A 110 -6.15 14.56 7.43
CA ASN A 110 -5.91 15.56 8.48
C ASN A 110 -4.45 16.05 8.57
N VAL A 111 -3.48 15.22 8.18
CA VAL A 111 -2.05 15.59 8.17
C VAL A 111 -1.72 16.72 7.20
N PHE A 112 -2.55 16.97 6.18
CA PHE A 112 -2.38 18.13 5.27
C PHE A 112 -2.75 19.46 5.91
N ASN A 113 -3.31 19.47 7.12
CA ASN A 113 -3.50 20.70 7.92
C ASN A 113 -2.26 21.08 8.74
N ASP A 114 -1.22 20.23 8.77
CA ASP A 114 0.03 20.53 9.45
C ASP A 114 0.81 21.61 8.68
N ASP A 115 1.29 22.64 9.38
CA ASP A 115 2.01 23.78 8.80
C ASP A 115 3.23 23.34 7.96
N LEU A 116 3.91 22.26 8.36
CA LEU A 116 5.04 21.70 7.62
C LEU A 116 4.58 21.16 6.26
N VAL A 117 3.45 20.46 6.22
CA VAL A 117 2.89 19.85 5.01
C VAL A 117 2.32 20.91 4.09
N VAL A 118 1.62 21.91 4.63
CA VAL A 118 1.13 23.07 3.86
C VAL A 118 2.30 23.82 3.22
N LYS A 119 3.38 24.08 3.98
CA LYS A 119 4.58 24.72 3.45
C LYS A 119 5.24 23.88 2.34
N ALA A 120 5.35 22.56 2.54
CA ALA A 120 5.89 21.64 1.54
C ALA A 120 5.03 21.60 0.26
N PHE A 121 3.70 21.64 0.39
CA PHE A 121 2.77 21.68 -0.72
C PHE A 121 3.03 22.90 -1.63
N PHE A 122 3.10 24.10 -1.06
CA PHE A 122 3.35 25.30 -1.87
C PHE A 122 4.76 25.32 -2.48
N GLN A 123 5.75 24.72 -1.81
CA GLN A 123 7.08 24.55 -2.39
C GLN A 123 7.09 23.57 -3.56
N ALA A 124 6.36 22.45 -3.47
CA ALA A 124 6.17 21.52 -4.57
C ALA A 124 5.40 22.17 -5.75
N ALA A 125 4.36 22.95 -5.45
CA ALA A 125 3.58 23.68 -6.46
C ALA A 125 4.47 24.68 -7.23
N LYS A 126 5.34 25.40 -6.51
CA LYS A 126 6.30 26.31 -7.10
C LYS A 126 7.36 25.58 -7.94
N ALA A 127 7.89 24.47 -7.42
CA ALA A 127 8.93 23.68 -8.07
C ALA A 127 8.46 23.12 -9.42
N HIS A 128 7.22 22.64 -9.46
CA HIS A 128 6.63 21.98 -10.63
C HIS A 128 5.64 22.86 -11.40
N LYS A 129 5.74 24.20 -11.29
CA LYS A 129 4.86 25.14 -11.99
C LYS A 129 4.97 24.92 -13.51
N GLY A 130 3.81 24.74 -14.17
CA GLY A 130 3.71 24.49 -15.61
C GLY A 130 4.21 23.12 -16.06
N GLN A 131 4.63 22.24 -15.14
CA GLN A 131 5.11 20.91 -15.48
C GLN A 131 3.94 19.92 -15.59
N MET A 132 3.93 19.17 -16.69
CA MET A 132 2.89 18.19 -17.01
C MET A 132 3.45 16.78 -17.05
N ARG A 133 2.65 15.79 -16.64
CA ARG A 133 2.98 14.37 -16.80
C ARG A 133 2.64 13.88 -18.21
N ALA A 134 3.13 12.70 -18.56
CA ALA A 134 2.76 12.03 -19.80
C ALA A 134 1.25 11.75 -19.92
N SER A 135 0.53 11.66 -18.80
CA SER A 135 -0.93 11.54 -18.77
C SER A 135 -1.67 12.82 -19.18
N GLY A 136 -0.99 13.96 -19.19
CA GLY A 136 -1.61 15.27 -19.34
C GLY A 136 -2.08 15.90 -18.03
N ASP A 137 -1.83 15.28 -16.88
CA ASP A 137 -2.12 15.87 -15.58
C ASP A 137 -0.98 16.77 -15.08
N PRO A 138 -1.27 17.79 -14.25
CA PRO A 138 -0.23 18.57 -13.57
C PRO A 138 0.68 17.69 -12.73
N TYR A 139 1.99 17.94 -12.75
CA TYR A 139 2.94 17.14 -11.99
C TYR A 139 2.70 17.25 -10.47
N LEU A 140 2.25 18.42 -9.99
CA LEU A 140 1.82 18.62 -8.60
C LEU A 140 0.78 17.59 -8.14
N LEU A 141 -0.14 17.18 -9.01
CA LEU A 141 -1.15 16.17 -8.66
C LEU A 141 -0.49 14.85 -8.28
N HIS A 142 0.58 14.46 -8.97
CA HIS A 142 1.34 13.27 -8.60
C HIS A 142 2.01 13.39 -7.24
N CYS A 143 2.59 14.55 -6.91
CA CYS A 143 3.15 14.80 -5.58
C CYS A 143 2.07 14.67 -4.49
N VAL A 144 0.89 15.24 -4.74
CA VAL A 144 -0.25 15.20 -3.80
C VAL A 144 -0.77 13.78 -3.61
N GLU A 145 -0.95 13.00 -4.69
CA GLU A 145 -1.41 11.62 -4.61
C GLU A 145 -0.38 10.71 -3.92
N THR A 146 0.92 10.88 -4.21
CA THR A 146 2.01 10.19 -3.49
C THR A 146 1.98 10.50 -1.98
N ALA A 147 1.80 11.76 -1.62
CA ALA A 147 1.67 12.18 -0.21
C ALA A 147 0.36 11.68 0.44
N GLY A 148 -0.75 11.62 -0.31
CA GLY A 148 -2.02 11.06 0.13
C GLY A 148 -1.94 9.56 0.41
N LEU A 149 -1.20 8.80 -0.41
CA LEU A 149 -0.91 7.38 -0.14
C LEU A 149 -0.16 7.21 1.19
N LEU A 150 0.84 8.05 1.46
CA LEU A 150 1.57 8.05 2.73
C LEU A 150 0.67 8.42 3.91
N ALA A 151 -0.21 9.42 3.75
CA ALA A 151 -1.19 9.79 4.77
C ALA A 151 -2.17 8.65 5.07
N THR A 152 -2.60 7.88 4.06
CA THR A 152 -3.53 6.75 4.20
C THR A 152 -2.98 5.64 5.09
N ILE A 153 -1.67 5.45 5.12
CA ILE A 153 -1.01 4.46 6.00
C ILE A 153 -0.58 5.05 7.35
N GLY A 154 -0.97 6.29 7.65
CA GLY A 154 -0.69 6.97 8.92
C GLY A 154 0.74 7.51 9.05
N ALA A 155 1.41 7.83 7.93
CA ALA A 155 2.72 8.46 7.99
C ALA A 155 2.65 9.86 8.66
N ASN A 156 3.71 10.24 9.37
CA ASN A 156 3.77 11.54 10.04
C ASN A 156 4.00 12.70 9.06
N ALA A 157 3.82 13.93 9.53
CA ALA A 157 3.94 15.16 8.74
C ALA A 157 5.28 15.26 7.97
N VAL A 158 6.40 14.86 8.58
CA VAL A 158 7.73 14.90 7.94
C VAL A 158 7.80 13.98 6.71
N VAL A 159 7.27 12.76 6.83
CA VAL A 159 7.27 11.79 5.73
C VAL A 159 6.31 12.21 4.62
N VAL A 160 5.13 12.74 4.98
CA VAL A 160 4.15 13.26 4.01
C VAL A 160 4.71 14.49 3.28
N ALA A 161 5.33 15.42 4.00
CA ALA A 161 5.99 16.59 3.42
C ALA A 161 7.15 16.20 2.48
N ALA A 162 7.97 15.21 2.86
CA ALA A 162 9.00 14.67 1.98
C ALA A 162 8.40 13.95 0.76
N GLY A 163 7.23 13.34 0.89
CA GLY A 163 6.46 12.78 -0.23
C GLY A 163 5.99 13.85 -1.22
N LEU A 164 5.59 15.04 -0.77
CA LEU A 164 5.28 16.17 -1.66
C LEU A 164 6.52 16.66 -2.42
N LEU A 165 7.69 16.60 -1.78
CA LEU A 165 8.95 17.15 -2.29
C LEU A 165 9.84 16.09 -2.98
N HIS A 166 9.37 14.85 -3.13
CA HIS A 166 10.26 13.72 -3.41
C HIS A 166 11.03 13.82 -4.74
N ASP A 167 10.42 14.45 -5.76
CA ASP A 167 11.01 14.62 -7.09
C ASP A 167 11.47 16.08 -7.34
N THR A 168 11.43 16.97 -6.34
CA THR A 168 11.82 18.38 -6.54
C THR A 168 13.31 18.55 -6.77
N ILE A 169 14.17 17.69 -6.19
CA ILE A 169 15.62 17.75 -6.43
C ILE A 169 15.99 17.26 -7.84
N ASP A 170 15.25 16.27 -8.35
CA ASP A 170 15.59 15.58 -9.59
C ASP A 170 14.98 16.26 -10.83
N ASP A 171 13.75 16.77 -10.70
CA ASP A 171 12.93 17.24 -11.82
C ASP A 171 12.60 18.75 -11.75
N SER A 172 13.22 19.51 -10.85
CA SER A 172 12.99 20.96 -10.72
C SER A 172 14.27 21.78 -10.49
N PHE A 173 14.11 23.10 -10.29
CA PHE A 173 15.21 24.02 -9.97
C PHE A 173 15.62 24.00 -8.48
N MET A 174 14.95 23.22 -7.64
CA MET A 174 15.18 23.20 -6.19
C MET A 174 16.43 22.39 -5.83
N SER A 175 17.32 22.96 -5.00
CA SER A 175 18.53 22.25 -4.53
C SER A 175 18.34 21.65 -3.13
N TYR A 176 19.23 20.72 -2.76
CA TYR A 176 19.28 20.18 -1.40
C TYR A 176 19.50 21.28 -0.36
N GLU A 177 20.38 22.24 -0.64
CA GLU A 177 20.69 23.37 0.25
C GLU A 177 19.45 24.23 0.49
N TYR A 178 18.64 24.47 -0.54
CA TYR A 178 17.36 25.19 -0.39
C TYR A 178 16.39 24.46 0.55
N ILE A 179 16.25 23.14 0.40
CA ILE A 179 15.37 22.33 1.25
C ILE A 179 15.91 22.31 2.69
N LEU A 180 17.23 22.20 2.85
CA LEU A 180 17.91 22.23 4.15
C LEU A 180 17.64 23.55 4.88
N GLU A 181 17.79 24.69 4.20
CA GLU A 181 17.52 26.01 4.77
C GLU A 181 16.03 26.22 5.09
N THR A 182 15.14 25.67 4.26
CA THR A 182 13.69 25.91 4.36
C THR A 182 13.00 24.99 5.38
N PHE A 183 13.45 23.73 5.50
CA PHE A 183 12.77 22.67 6.26
C PHE A 183 13.66 21.97 7.30
N GLY A 184 14.97 22.17 7.25
CA GLY A 184 15.92 21.52 8.15
C GLY A 184 16.49 20.20 7.63
N ASP A 185 17.44 19.66 8.38
CA ASP A 185 18.25 18.48 8.06
C ASP A 185 17.40 17.22 7.87
N GLY A 186 16.49 16.95 8.80
CA GLY A 186 15.70 15.72 8.80
C GLY A 186 14.85 15.53 7.54
N LEU A 187 14.28 16.61 6.99
CA LEU A 187 13.51 16.55 5.76
C LEU A 187 14.42 16.56 4.52
N ALA A 188 15.45 17.40 4.50
CA ALA A 188 16.38 17.49 3.37
C ALA A 188 17.10 16.16 3.12
N ASP A 189 17.59 15.51 4.18
CA ASP A 189 18.25 14.20 4.09
C ASP A 189 17.30 13.11 3.63
N LEU A 190 16.04 13.18 4.03
CA LEU A 190 15.00 12.25 3.61
C LEU A 190 14.72 12.38 2.11
N VAL A 191 14.50 13.61 1.60
CA VAL A 191 14.27 13.86 0.16
C VAL A 191 15.49 13.45 -0.66
N LYS A 192 16.71 13.78 -0.21
CA LYS A 192 17.97 13.33 -0.84
C LYS A 192 18.10 11.81 -0.85
N GLY A 193 17.66 11.15 0.22
CA GLY A 193 17.57 9.70 0.30
C GLY A 193 16.66 9.15 -0.79
N VAL A 194 15.48 9.74 -1.00
CA VAL A 194 14.54 9.31 -2.05
C VAL A 194 15.12 9.50 -3.45
N SER A 195 15.73 10.65 -3.76
CA SER A 195 16.41 10.90 -5.04
C SER A 195 17.49 9.86 -5.35
N ARG A 196 18.34 9.50 -4.38
CA ARG A 196 19.33 8.41 -4.53
C ARG A 196 18.68 7.07 -4.85
N LEU A 197 17.55 6.76 -4.20
CA LEU A 197 16.79 5.55 -4.50
C LEU A 197 16.18 5.57 -5.91
N SER A 198 15.71 6.74 -6.37
CA SER A 198 15.23 6.96 -7.74
C SER A 198 16.32 6.68 -8.78
N GLU A 199 17.54 7.19 -8.56
CA GLU A 199 18.69 6.97 -9.43
C GLU A 199 19.06 5.49 -9.53
N LEU A 200 19.16 4.80 -8.39
CA LEU A 200 19.47 3.36 -8.35
C LEU A 200 18.40 2.52 -9.05
N SER A 201 17.12 2.83 -8.83
CA SER A 201 15.99 2.19 -9.53
C SER A 201 16.07 2.42 -11.05
N LYS A 202 16.43 3.62 -11.49
CA LYS A 202 16.62 3.94 -12.91
C LYS A 202 17.76 3.13 -13.53
N LEU A 203 18.93 3.08 -12.87
CA LEU A 203 20.07 2.28 -13.32
C LEU A 203 19.73 0.78 -13.39
N ALA A 204 19.01 0.25 -12.41
CA ALA A 204 18.57 -1.15 -12.38
C ALA A 204 17.60 -1.49 -13.53
N ARG A 205 16.71 -0.56 -13.88
CA ARG A 205 15.84 -0.70 -15.06
C ARG A 205 16.62 -0.69 -16.36
N GLU A 206 17.57 0.22 -16.52
CA GLU A 206 18.34 0.44 -17.76
C GLU A 206 19.28 -0.71 -18.08
N SER A 207 19.91 -1.30 -17.06
CA SER A 207 20.85 -2.41 -17.19
C SER A 207 20.20 -3.80 -17.34
N ASN A 208 18.86 -3.90 -17.31
CA ASN A 208 18.11 -5.17 -17.18
C ASN A 208 18.50 -6.00 -15.94
N THR A 209 19.20 -5.40 -14.99
CA THR A 209 19.71 -6.00 -13.76
C THR A 209 18.60 -6.50 -12.84
N ALA A 210 17.41 -5.90 -12.88
CA ALA A 210 16.21 -6.43 -12.19
C ALA A 210 15.92 -7.91 -12.53
N THR A 211 16.36 -8.37 -13.70
CA THR A 211 16.18 -9.77 -14.16
C THR A 211 17.08 -10.78 -13.42
N LYS A 212 18.11 -10.34 -12.68
CA LYS A 212 18.99 -11.23 -11.92
C LYS A 212 18.58 -11.20 -10.44
N ILE A 213 18.07 -12.33 -9.94
CA ILE A 213 17.63 -12.53 -8.55
C ILE A 213 18.67 -12.00 -7.53
N VAL A 214 19.96 -12.23 -7.78
CA VAL A 214 21.06 -11.76 -6.91
C VAL A 214 21.17 -10.24 -6.84
N GLU A 215 20.88 -9.54 -7.94
CA GLU A 215 20.94 -8.08 -7.98
C GLU A 215 19.69 -7.46 -7.34
N ALA A 216 18.51 -8.10 -7.48
CA ALA A 216 17.30 -7.73 -6.77
C ALA A 216 17.46 -7.89 -5.24
N ASP A 217 18.05 -9.00 -4.77
CA ASP A 217 18.33 -9.22 -3.34
C ASP A 217 19.34 -8.20 -2.79
N ARG A 218 20.35 -7.83 -3.59
CA ARG A 218 21.28 -6.73 -3.26
C ARG A 218 20.55 -5.40 -3.14
N MET A 219 19.63 -5.10 -4.05
CA MET A 219 18.81 -3.89 -3.97
C MET A 219 17.92 -3.89 -2.72
N HIS A 220 17.27 -5.02 -2.40
CA HIS A 220 16.49 -5.13 -1.15
C HIS A 220 17.36 -4.89 0.07
N THR A 221 18.56 -5.46 0.09
CA THR A 221 19.52 -5.27 1.18
C THR A 221 19.99 -3.81 1.27
N MET A 222 20.19 -3.15 0.13
CA MET A 222 20.56 -1.74 0.08
C MET A 222 19.43 -0.83 0.59
N PHE A 223 18.21 -1.03 0.10
CA PHE A 223 17.02 -0.29 0.53
C PHE A 223 16.80 -0.42 2.04
N LEU A 224 16.97 -1.62 2.60
CA LEU A 224 16.68 -1.89 4.01
C LEU A 224 17.87 -1.66 4.95
N GLY A 225 19.10 -1.69 4.44
CA GLY A 225 20.32 -1.69 5.26
C GLY A 225 21.10 -0.38 5.25
N MET A 226 20.97 0.46 4.22
CA MET A 226 21.76 1.69 4.07
C MET A 226 20.94 2.97 4.14
N VAL A 227 19.64 2.88 3.87
CA VAL A 227 18.77 4.05 3.66
C VAL A 227 17.70 4.07 4.74
N ASP A 228 17.34 5.28 5.16
CA ASP A 228 16.23 5.51 6.07
C ASP A 228 14.97 4.79 5.53
N ALA A 229 14.36 3.93 6.36
CA ALA A 229 13.16 3.19 6.00
C ALA A 229 12.01 4.11 5.54
N ARG A 230 11.99 5.37 6.01
CA ARG A 230 11.05 6.40 5.56
C ARG A 230 11.24 6.75 4.08
N ALA A 231 12.47 6.79 3.56
CA ALA A 231 12.74 7.06 2.15
C ALA A 231 12.24 5.92 1.27
N VAL A 232 12.42 4.68 1.73
CA VAL A 232 11.88 3.49 1.06
C VAL A 232 10.35 3.54 1.00
N LEU A 233 9.72 3.97 2.10
CA LEU A 233 8.27 4.14 2.17
C LEU A 233 7.76 5.15 1.15
N ILE A 234 8.41 6.31 1.06
CA ILE A 234 8.08 7.34 0.06
C ILE A 234 8.25 6.78 -1.35
N LYS A 235 9.35 6.04 -1.62
CA LYS A 235 9.58 5.46 -2.95
C LYS A 235 8.54 4.39 -3.33
N LEU A 236 8.02 3.65 -2.34
CA LEU A 236 6.92 2.71 -2.57
C LEU A 236 5.61 3.43 -2.90
N ALA A 237 5.32 4.56 -2.23
CA ALA A 237 4.14 5.38 -2.52
C ALA A 237 4.22 5.99 -3.93
N ASP A 238 5.35 6.60 -4.27
CA ASP A 238 5.66 7.10 -5.61
C ASP A 238 5.47 5.98 -6.65
N ARG A 239 6.07 4.81 -6.40
CA ARG A 239 5.93 3.69 -7.33
C ARG A 239 4.49 3.22 -7.49
N LEU A 240 3.72 3.18 -6.41
CA LEU A 240 2.32 2.80 -6.46
C LEU A 240 1.50 3.77 -7.31
N HIS A 241 1.66 5.08 -7.09
CA HIS A 241 0.97 6.08 -7.90
C HIS A 241 1.41 6.03 -9.38
N ASN A 242 2.71 5.84 -9.65
CA ASN A 242 3.21 5.62 -11.02
C ASN A 242 2.58 4.42 -11.72
N MET A 243 2.33 3.33 -10.99
CA MET A 243 1.66 2.15 -11.53
C MET A 243 0.16 2.36 -11.77
N MET A 244 -0.49 3.26 -11.01
CA MET A 244 -1.89 3.63 -11.23
C MET A 244 -2.07 4.47 -12.50
N THR A 245 -1.08 5.31 -12.85
CA THR A 245 -1.13 6.19 -14.02
C THR A 245 -0.29 5.67 -15.20
N LEU A 246 -0.02 4.37 -15.26
CA LEU A 246 0.98 3.82 -16.20
C LEU A 246 0.49 3.81 -17.65
N ASP A 247 -0.84 3.83 -17.87
CA ASP A 247 -1.49 3.72 -19.18
C ASP A 247 -1.05 4.80 -20.18
N ALA A 248 -0.63 5.97 -19.69
CA ALA A 248 -0.15 7.08 -20.52
C ALA A 248 1.22 6.82 -21.19
N LEU A 249 1.97 5.80 -20.75
CA LEU A 249 3.29 5.49 -21.29
C LEU A 249 3.22 4.52 -22.48
N PRO A 250 4.22 4.50 -23.38
CA PRO A 250 4.35 3.47 -24.41
C PRO A 250 4.43 2.06 -23.82
N LEU A 251 3.85 1.05 -24.50
CA LEU A 251 3.77 -0.35 -24.03
C LEU A 251 5.11 -0.93 -23.54
N SER A 252 6.22 -0.61 -24.23
CA SER A 252 7.56 -1.06 -23.84
C SER A 252 8.00 -0.50 -22.49
N LYS A 253 7.66 0.77 -22.19
CA LYS A 253 7.91 1.39 -20.88
C LYS A 253 6.97 0.80 -19.83
N GLN A 254 5.69 0.62 -20.15
CA GLN A 254 4.71 0.01 -19.23
C GLN A 254 5.22 -1.36 -18.74
N TYR A 255 5.60 -2.24 -19.67
CA TYR A 255 6.12 -3.57 -19.32
C TYR A 255 7.38 -3.51 -18.44
N ARG A 256 8.34 -2.64 -18.77
CA ARG A 256 9.59 -2.49 -17.98
C ARG A 256 9.32 -2.00 -16.56
N PHE A 257 8.45 -0.99 -16.41
CA PHE A 257 8.04 -0.50 -15.09
C PHE A 257 7.31 -1.57 -14.30
N ALA A 258 6.35 -2.26 -14.91
CA ALA A 258 5.59 -3.32 -14.26
C ALA A 258 6.50 -4.48 -13.81
N LYS A 259 7.45 -4.89 -14.65
CA LYS A 259 8.42 -5.93 -14.33
C LYS A 259 9.30 -5.54 -13.13
N GLU A 260 9.89 -4.35 -13.16
CA GLU A 260 10.68 -3.82 -12.04
C GLU A 260 9.86 -3.77 -10.74
N THR A 261 8.63 -3.27 -10.83
CA THR A 261 7.71 -3.22 -9.69
C THR A 261 7.44 -4.60 -9.10
N MET A 262 7.21 -5.60 -9.96
CA MET A 262 6.96 -6.97 -9.52
C MET A 262 8.18 -7.62 -8.87
N GLU A 263 9.39 -7.36 -9.39
CA GLU A 263 10.63 -7.99 -8.93
C GLU A 263 11.25 -7.29 -7.71
N ILE A 264 11.07 -5.98 -7.58
CA ILE A 264 11.74 -5.16 -6.57
C ILE A 264 10.74 -4.60 -5.55
N PHE A 265 9.76 -3.82 -6.00
CA PHE A 265 8.93 -2.99 -5.12
C PHE A 265 7.83 -3.79 -4.39
N ALA A 266 7.17 -4.74 -5.05
CA ALA A 266 6.17 -5.59 -4.41
C ALA A 266 6.78 -6.46 -3.28
N PRO A 267 7.92 -7.15 -3.47
CA PRO A 267 8.61 -7.86 -2.39
C PRO A 267 9.04 -6.92 -1.24
N LEU A 268 9.47 -5.70 -1.55
CA LEU A 268 9.87 -4.71 -0.55
C LEU A 268 8.68 -4.27 0.32
N ALA A 269 7.53 -3.97 -0.30
CA ALA A 269 6.28 -3.70 0.42
C ALA A 269 5.88 -4.87 1.33
N ASN A 270 6.00 -6.11 0.85
CA ASN A 270 5.71 -7.31 1.64
C ASN A 270 6.65 -7.44 2.86
N ARG A 271 7.93 -7.08 2.70
CA ARG A 271 8.95 -7.15 3.75
C ARG A 271 8.75 -6.08 4.82
N LEU A 272 8.26 -4.90 4.45
CA LEU A 272 7.84 -3.86 5.37
C LEU A 272 6.46 -4.11 6.01
N GLY A 273 5.79 -5.21 5.64
CA GLY A 273 4.46 -5.54 6.18
C GLY A 273 3.30 -4.76 5.57
N ILE A 274 3.54 -3.96 4.52
CA ILE A 274 2.53 -3.14 3.85
C ILE A 274 1.81 -3.97 2.78
N VAL A 275 1.00 -4.93 3.26
CA VAL A 275 0.35 -5.94 2.41
C VAL A 275 -0.64 -5.29 1.43
N SER A 276 -1.31 -4.21 1.82
CA SER A 276 -2.25 -3.49 0.94
C SER A 276 -1.57 -2.95 -0.32
N TRP A 277 -0.41 -2.31 -0.17
CA TRP A 277 0.35 -1.79 -1.31
C TRP A 277 0.95 -2.92 -2.13
N LYS A 278 1.46 -3.96 -1.49
CA LYS A 278 1.92 -5.16 -2.19
C LYS A 278 0.82 -5.74 -3.10
N GLU A 279 -0.37 -5.98 -2.56
CA GLU A 279 -1.49 -6.56 -3.32
C GLU A 279 -1.91 -5.64 -4.48
N GLN A 280 -1.90 -4.31 -4.28
CA GLN A 280 -2.18 -3.33 -5.34
C GLN A 280 -1.10 -3.33 -6.43
N LEU A 281 0.18 -3.24 -6.05
CA LEU A 281 1.31 -3.28 -6.99
C LEU A 281 1.29 -4.56 -7.82
N GLU A 282 1.12 -5.72 -7.18
CA GLU A 282 1.06 -7.02 -7.86
C GLU A 282 -0.10 -7.10 -8.87
N ASN A 283 -1.28 -6.60 -8.51
CA ASN A 283 -2.43 -6.55 -9.42
C ASN A 283 -2.21 -5.60 -10.59
N LEU A 284 -1.71 -4.38 -10.34
CA LEU A 284 -1.41 -3.41 -11.40
C LEU A 284 -0.36 -3.98 -12.34
N CYS A 285 0.70 -4.58 -11.82
CA CYS A 285 1.71 -5.25 -12.63
C CYS A 285 1.13 -6.39 -13.46
N PHE A 286 0.16 -7.15 -12.94
CA PHE A 286 -0.46 -8.25 -13.67
C PHE A 286 -1.15 -7.79 -14.96
N LYS A 287 -1.84 -6.63 -14.92
CA LYS A 287 -2.45 -5.99 -16.11
C LYS A 287 -1.43 -5.78 -17.23
N TYR A 288 -0.23 -5.32 -16.91
CA TYR A 288 0.80 -4.96 -17.90
C TYR A 288 1.74 -6.11 -18.29
N ILE A 289 2.02 -7.04 -17.37
CA ILE A 289 2.93 -8.16 -17.64
C ILE A 289 2.22 -9.27 -18.43
N ASN A 290 0.93 -9.49 -18.17
CA ASN A 290 0.17 -10.57 -18.81
C ASN A 290 -1.30 -10.16 -19.07
N PRO A 291 -1.53 -9.24 -20.04
CA PRO A 291 -2.84 -8.62 -20.27
C PRO A 291 -3.92 -9.62 -20.69
N GLU A 292 -3.58 -10.64 -21.48
CA GLU A 292 -4.54 -11.67 -21.90
C GLU A 292 -5.07 -12.47 -20.70
N ARG A 293 -4.17 -12.92 -19.82
CA ARG A 293 -4.57 -13.65 -18.62
C ARG A 293 -5.28 -12.77 -17.61
N TYR A 294 -4.90 -11.51 -17.51
CA TYR A 294 -5.60 -10.54 -16.67
C TYR A 294 -7.06 -10.41 -17.10
N THR A 295 -7.30 -10.17 -18.40
CA THR A 295 -8.65 -10.00 -18.96
C THR A 295 -9.50 -11.26 -18.83
N ASP A 296 -8.93 -12.43 -19.12
CA ASP A 296 -9.61 -13.73 -18.99
C ASP A 296 -10.00 -14.02 -17.53
N LEU A 297 -9.05 -13.90 -16.60
CA LEU A 297 -9.33 -14.16 -15.17
C LEU A 297 -10.28 -13.13 -14.58
N SER A 298 -10.18 -11.86 -14.97
CA SER A 298 -11.12 -10.81 -14.54
C SER A 298 -12.55 -11.16 -14.97
N SER A 299 -12.71 -11.58 -16.23
CA SER A 299 -14.01 -11.99 -16.78
C SER A 299 -14.58 -13.24 -16.08
N GLN A 300 -13.75 -14.23 -15.79
CA GLN A 300 -14.16 -15.43 -15.06
C GLN A 300 -14.53 -15.11 -13.61
N LEU A 301 -13.76 -14.24 -12.96
CA LEU A 301 -14.00 -13.82 -11.58
C LEU A 301 -15.36 -13.12 -11.45
N LEU A 302 -15.64 -12.15 -12.33
CA LEU A 302 -16.92 -11.43 -12.38
C LEU A 302 -18.11 -12.37 -12.53
N LYS A 303 -18.00 -13.42 -13.37
CA LYS A 303 -19.06 -14.43 -13.54
C LYS A 303 -19.23 -15.32 -12.31
N SER A 304 -18.14 -15.61 -11.60
CA SER A 304 -18.16 -16.46 -10.40
C SER A 304 -18.56 -15.73 -9.12
N PHE A 305 -18.60 -14.40 -9.16
CA PHE A 305 -18.91 -13.58 -8.00
C PHE A 305 -20.38 -13.67 -7.65
N ASN A 306 -20.67 -14.24 -6.48
CA ASN A 306 -22.03 -14.29 -5.95
C ASN A 306 -22.14 -13.31 -4.76
N GLU A 307 -22.48 -12.07 -5.06
CA GLU A 307 -22.70 -11.01 -4.08
C GLU A 307 -23.73 -11.41 -3.02
N ALA A 308 -24.86 -11.98 -3.45
CA ALA A 308 -25.94 -12.40 -2.56
C ALA A 308 -25.47 -13.44 -1.54
N MET A 309 -24.60 -14.38 -1.94
CA MET A 309 -24.03 -15.36 -1.03
C MET A 309 -23.16 -14.71 0.05
N VAL A 310 -22.30 -13.75 -0.33
CA VAL A 310 -21.41 -13.05 0.62
C VAL A 310 -22.23 -12.18 1.57
N THR A 311 -23.22 -11.44 1.05
CA THR A 311 -24.12 -10.61 1.85
C THR A 311 -24.93 -11.44 2.83
N SER A 312 -25.57 -12.52 2.38
CA SER A 312 -26.33 -13.41 3.27
C SER A 312 -25.45 -14.06 4.34
N ALA A 313 -24.22 -14.47 3.99
CA ALA A 313 -23.28 -15.01 4.97
C ALA A 313 -22.84 -13.95 5.99
N ALA A 314 -22.64 -12.70 5.56
CA ALA A 314 -22.27 -11.60 6.45
C ALA A 314 -23.42 -11.27 7.42
N GLU A 315 -24.66 -11.21 6.94
CA GLU A 315 -25.85 -10.96 7.76
C GLU A 315 -26.04 -12.06 8.82
N LYS A 316 -25.94 -13.33 8.42
CA LYS A 316 -26.01 -14.47 9.35
C LYS A 316 -24.92 -14.44 10.40
N LEU A 317 -23.70 -14.07 10.01
CA LEU A 317 -22.60 -13.92 10.96
C LEU A 317 -22.84 -12.74 11.92
N GLU A 318 -23.34 -11.62 11.41
CA GLU A 318 -23.65 -10.44 12.22
C GLU A 318 -24.74 -10.71 13.26
N GLU A 319 -25.75 -11.50 12.91
CA GLU A 319 -26.79 -11.95 13.85
C GLU A 319 -26.20 -12.85 14.95
N ALA A 320 -25.45 -13.89 14.57
CA ALA A 320 -24.86 -14.81 15.54
C ALA A 320 -23.82 -14.16 16.46
N LEU A 321 -23.07 -13.18 15.96
CA LEU A 321 -22.13 -12.40 16.79
C LEU A 321 -22.87 -11.56 17.82
N LYS A 322 -24.08 -11.06 17.52
CA LYS A 322 -24.92 -10.32 18.48
C LYS A 322 -25.48 -11.24 19.56
N ASP A 323 -25.97 -12.42 19.18
CA ASP A 323 -26.53 -13.39 20.12
C ASP A 323 -25.49 -13.84 21.16
N GLU A 324 -24.25 -14.04 20.72
CA GLU A 324 -23.12 -14.45 21.57
C GLU A 324 -22.37 -13.24 22.20
N SER A 325 -22.92 -12.02 22.04
CA SER A 325 -22.38 -10.77 22.62
C SER A 325 -20.90 -10.51 22.29
N VAL A 326 -20.47 -10.83 21.07
CA VAL A 326 -19.11 -10.57 20.58
C VAL A 326 -19.03 -9.18 19.96
N CYS A 327 -18.29 -8.28 20.59
CA CYS A 327 -18.03 -6.95 20.04
C CYS A 327 -17.02 -7.03 18.87
N TYR A 328 -17.29 -6.31 17.79
CA TYR A 328 -16.39 -6.16 16.64
C TYR A 328 -16.44 -4.74 16.09
N HIS A 329 -15.35 -4.30 15.48
CA HIS A 329 -15.24 -2.99 14.85
C HIS A 329 -15.88 -2.99 13.46
N VAL A 330 -15.48 -3.97 12.63
CA VAL A 330 -15.88 -4.03 11.22
C VAL A 330 -16.02 -5.48 10.77
N LEU A 331 -17.11 -5.77 10.08
CA LEU A 331 -17.32 -7.00 9.31
C LEU A 331 -17.53 -6.60 7.84
N TYR A 332 -16.71 -7.15 6.95
CA TYR A 332 -16.80 -6.86 5.52
C TYR A 332 -16.34 -8.02 4.65
N GLY A 333 -16.80 -8.04 3.41
CA GLY A 333 -16.36 -9.02 2.42
C GLY A 333 -14.93 -8.74 1.94
N ARG A 334 -14.10 -9.78 1.93
CA ARG A 334 -12.75 -9.78 1.37
C ARG A 334 -12.75 -10.54 0.05
N HIS A 335 -12.25 -9.91 -1.00
CA HIS A 335 -11.90 -10.59 -2.24
C HIS A 335 -10.38 -10.86 -2.28
N LYS A 336 -10.00 -11.95 -2.94
CA LYS A 336 -8.60 -12.22 -3.26
C LYS A 336 -8.20 -11.38 -4.47
N SER A 337 -6.99 -10.82 -4.45
CA SER A 337 -6.43 -10.09 -5.58
C SER A 337 -6.34 -11.00 -6.83
N LEU A 338 -6.59 -10.46 -8.03
CA LEU A 338 -6.52 -11.23 -9.29
C LEU A 338 -5.17 -11.93 -9.46
N TYR A 339 -4.07 -11.22 -9.16
CA TYR A 339 -2.74 -11.81 -9.20
C TYR A 339 -2.58 -12.96 -8.19
N SER A 340 -3.09 -12.78 -6.98
CA SER A 340 -3.05 -13.84 -5.95
C SER A 340 -3.87 -15.08 -6.33
N VAL A 341 -4.99 -14.90 -7.04
CA VAL A 341 -5.78 -15.99 -7.64
C VAL A 341 -4.92 -16.70 -8.69
N HIS A 342 -4.34 -15.94 -9.62
CA HIS A 342 -3.47 -16.47 -10.67
C HIS A 342 -2.29 -17.29 -10.11
N CYS A 343 -1.55 -16.74 -9.14
CA CYS A 343 -0.45 -17.45 -8.49
C CYS A 343 -0.91 -18.74 -7.80
N LYS A 344 -2.10 -18.74 -7.20
CA LYS A 344 -2.65 -19.93 -6.55
C LYS A 344 -3.03 -21.01 -7.58
N MET A 345 -3.60 -20.62 -8.72
CA MET A 345 -3.89 -21.53 -9.84
C MET A 345 -2.62 -22.21 -10.31
N LEU A 346 -1.57 -21.44 -10.58
CA LEU A 346 -0.29 -21.98 -11.05
C LEU A 346 0.36 -22.90 -10.02
N LYS A 347 0.44 -22.47 -8.76
CA LYS A 347 1.12 -23.24 -7.70
C LYS A 347 0.42 -24.56 -7.40
N LYS A 348 -0.91 -24.60 -7.47
CA LYS A 348 -1.70 -25.79 -7.14
C LYS A 348 -2.21 -26.57 -8.35
N LYS A 349 -1.94 -26.07 -9.56
CA LYS A 349 -2.48 -26.59 -10.83
C LYS A 349 -4.01 -26.73 -10.80
N LEU A 350 -4.67 -25.71 -10.26
CA LEU A 350 -6.14 -25.66 -10.11
C LEU A 350 -6.76 -24.78 -11.19
N SER A 351 -7.94 -25.15 -11.63
CA SER A 351 -8.85 -24.30 -12.41
C SER A 351 -9.54 -23.28 -11.50
N MET A 352 -10.12 -22.22 -12.08
CA MET A 352 -10.78 -21.16 -11.30
C MET A 352 -11.92 -21.70 -10.44
N GLY A 353 -12.75 -22.61 -10.96
CA GLY A 353 -13.87 -23.21 -10.22
C GLY A 353 -13.47 -23.98 -8.95
N GLU A 354 -12.21 -24.41 -8.82
CA GLU A 354 -11.70 -25.16 -7.67
C GLU A 354 -11.11 -24.25 -6.58
N ILE A 355 -11.10 -22.93 -6.79
CA ILE A 355 -10.55 -21.97 -5.84
C ILE A 355 -11.65 -21.50 -4.90
N HIS A 356 -11.75 -22.16 -3.75
CA HIS A 356 -12.76 -21.82 -2.75
C HIS A 356 -12.45 -20.56 -1.91
N ASP A 357 -11.24 -19.98 -2.00
CA ASP A 357 -10.82 -18.81 -1.19
C ASP A 357 -10.80 -17.49 -1.97
N VAL A 358 -11.57 -17.41 -3.06
CA VAL A 358 -11.69 -16.20 -3.85
C VAL A 358 -12.50 -15.14 -3.10
N HIS A 359 -13.59 -15.57 -2.45
CA HIS A 359 -14.44 -14.73 -1.62
C HIS A 359 -14.33 -15.18 -0.17
N GLY A 360 -14.32 -14.23 0.76
CA GLY A 360 -14.33 -14.51 2.19
C GLY A 360 -14.90 -13.34 2.97
N LEU A 361 -15.07 -13.52 4.26
CA LEU A 361 -15.42 -12.46 5.20
C LEU A 361 -14.19 -12.12 6.04
N ARG A 362 -14.04 -10.84 6.38
CA ARG A 362 -13.06 -10.37 7.36
C ARG A 362 -13.80 -9.69 8.49
N LEU A 363 -13.50 -10.16 9.69
CA LEU A 363 -13.97 -9.61 10.95
C LEU A 363 -12.78 -8.98 11.69
N ILE A 364 -12.91 -7.73 12.09
CA ILE A 364 -11.93 -7.00 12.90
C ILE A 364 -12.53 -6.82 14.29
N VAL A 365 -11.83 -7.33 15.30
CA VAL A 365 -12.22 -7.27 16.72
C VAL A 365 -11.14 -6.55 17.53
N GLU A 366 -11.46 -6.21 18.77
CA GLU A 366 -10.57 -5.46 19.66
C GLU A 366 -9.37 -6.31 20.11
N ASN A 367 -9.61 -7.52 20.61
CA ASN A 367 -8.60 -8.32 21.31
C ASN A 367 -8.44 -9.75 20.75
N GLU A 368 -7.34 -10.41 21.13
CA GLU A 368 -7.05 -11.80 20.73
C GLU A 368 -8.10 -12.79 21.25
N GLU A 369 -8.61 -12.59 22.47
CA GLU A 369 -9.66 -13.42 23.03
C GLU A 369 -10.93 -13.40 22.18
N ASP A 370 -11.31 -12.22 21.69
CA ASP A 370 -12.50 -12.05 20.86
C ASP A 370 -12.31 -12.67 19.47
N CYS A 371 -11.07 -12.79 18.97
CA CYS A 371 -10.79 -13.55 17.76
C CYS A 371 -11.18 -15.02 17.92
N TYR A 372 -10.82 -15.64 19.05
CA TYR A 372 -11.14 -17.04 19.31
C TYR A 372 -12.61 -17.25 19.68
N LYS A 373 -13.26 -16.28 20.35
CA LYS A 373 -14.72 -16.30 20.55
C LYS A 373 -15.45 -16.26 19.20
N ALA A 374 -15.10 -15.30 18.34
CA ALA A 374 -15.68 -15.20 17.00
C ALA A 374 -15.45 -16.46 16.16
N LEU A 375 -14.28 -17.10 16.27
CA LEU A 375 -14.01 -18.38 15.62
C LEU A 375 -15.01 -19.47 16.05
N LYS A 376 -15.33 -19.56 17.35
CA LYS A 376 -16.32 -20.52 17.85
C LYS A 376 -17.71 -20.24 17.27
N VAL A 377 -18.12 -18.97 17.19
CA VAL A 377 -19.40 -18.57 16.57
C VAL A 377 -19.43 -19.03 15.10
N VAL A 378 -18.36 -18.76 14.34
CA VAL A 378 -18.25 -19.16 12.94
C VAL A 378 -18.35 -20.68 12.76
N HIS A 379 -17.69 -21.46 13.63
CA HIS A 379 -17.74 -22.93 13.60
C HIS A 379 -19.06 -23.52 14.11
N GLY A 380 -19.80 -22.78 14.93
CA GLY A 380 -21.18 -23.11 15.31
C GLY A 380 -22.15 -22.90 14.14
N LEU A 381 -21.95 -21.84 13.36
CA LEU A 381 -22.79 -21.54 12.19
C LEU A 381 -22.54 -22.47 11.00
N TRP A 382 -21.27 -22.80 10.73
CA TRP A 382 -20.88 -23.56 9.55
C TRP A 382 -19.84 -24.63 9.87
N SER A 383 -19.99 -25.79 9.23
CA SER A 383 -19.03 -26.88 9.36
C SER A 383 -17.68 -26.48 8.77
N GLU A 384 -16.62 -26.63 9.58
CA GLU A 384 -15.26 -26.38 9.13
C GLU A 384 -14.77 -27.39 8.09
N VAL A 385 -13.87 -26.96 7.22
CA VAL A 385 -13.20 -27.84 6.26
C VAL A 385 -11.87 -28.33 6.90
N PRO A 386 -11.71 -29.66 7.11
CA PRO A 386 -10.52 -30.20 7.77
C PRO A 386 -9.20 -29.78 7.11
N GLY A 387 -8.21 -29.43 7.94
CA GLY A 387 -6.87 -29.03 7.48
C GLY A 387 -6.80 -27.68 6.78
N LYS A 388 -7.87 -26.87 6.81
CA LYS A 388 -7.88 -25.50 6.25
C LYS A 388 -7.81 -24.39 7.29
N PHE A 389 -7.94 -24.72 8.57
CA PHE A 389 -7.71 -23.78 9.66
C PHE A 389 -6.22 -23.44 9.78
N LYS A 390 -5.91 -22.14 10.00
CA LYS A 390 -4.57 -21.65 10.26
C LYS A 390 -4.62 -20.56 11.32
N ASP A 391 -3.85 -20.77 12.38
CA ASP A 391 -3.70 -19.82 13.47
C ASP A 391 -2.40 -19.03 13.31
N TYR A 392 -2.48 -17.83 12.73
CA TYR A 392 -1.33 -16.92 12.68
C TYR A 392 -1.27 -15.97 13.88
N ILE A 393 -2.19 -16.06 14.84
CA ILE A 393 -2.08 -15.31 16.10
C ILE A 393 -1.03 -15.99 16.97
N SER A 394 -1.09 -17.32 17.09
CA SER A 394 -0.11 -18.13 17.83
C SER A 394 1.18 -18.37 17.04
N GLN A 395 1.10 -18.46 15.71
CA GLN A 395 2.28 -18.60 14.83
C GLN A 395 2.33 -17.47 13.79
N PRO A 396 2.78 -16.26 14.17
CA PRO A 396 2.88 -15.12 13.26
C PRO A 396 3.77 -15.43 12.06
N LYS A 397 3.48 -14.79 10.92
CA LYS A 397 4.38 -14.86 9.76
C LYS A 397 5.63 -14.02 10.00
N CYS A 398 6.69 -14.28 9.22
CA CYS A 398 7.96 -13.56 9.32
C CYS A 398 7.85 -12.03 9.15
N ASN A 399 6.78 -11.55 8.50
CA ASN A 399 6.51 -10.12 8.33
C ASN A 399 5.59 -9.53 9.42
N GLY A 400 5.39 -10.23 10.53
CA GLY A 400 4.56 -9.79 11.65
C GLY A 400 3.05 -9.99 11.46
N TYR A 401 2.60 -10.57 10.33
CA TYR A 401 1.17 -10.79 10.08
C TYR A 401 0.55 -11.79 11.07
N ARG A 402 -0.56 -11.38 11.69
CA ARG A 402 -1.37 -12.16 12.65
C ARG A 402 -2.85 -12.15 12.26
N SER A 403 -3.50 -13.31 12.28
CA SER A 403 -4.93 -13.50 11.96
C SER A 403 -5.32 -14.97 12.11
N LEU A 404 -6.60 -15.25 12.40
CA LEU A 404 -7.18 -16.59 12.29
C LEU A 404 -7.78 -16.77 10.90
N HIS A 405 -7.35 -17.80 10.18
CA HIS A 405 -7.93 -18.16 8.87
C HIS A 405 -8.68 -19.47 9.02
N THR A 406 -9.95 -19.49 8.63
CA THR A 406 -10.74 -20.72 8.56
C THR A 406 -11.50 -20.78 7.24
N VAL A 407 -11.76 -22.00 6.76
CA VAL A 407 -12.59 -22.26 5.59
C VAL A 407 -13.75 -23.11 6.06
N VAL A 408 -14.96 -22.66 5.79
CA VAL A 408 -16.19 -23.30 6.22
C VAL A 408 -17.08 -23.62 5.03
N THR A 409 -17.95 -24.61 5.17
CA THR A 409 -18.90 -24.99 4.14
C THR A 409 -20.23 -24.29 4.38
N VAL A 410 -20.55 -23.31 3.53
CA VAL A 410 -21.85 -22.64 3.55
C VAL A 410 -22.83 -23.46 2.73
N ARG A 411 -23.76 -24.15 3.38
CA ARG A 411 -24.89 -24.77 2.67
C ARG A 411 -25.89 -23.67 2.34
N TYR A 412 -25.99 -23.35 1.05
CA TYR A 412 -27.08 -22.51 0.56
C TYR A 412 -28.34 -23.37 0.51
N LEU A 413 -29.23 -23.19 1.49
CA LEU A 413 -30.61 -23.67 1.38
C LEU A 413 -31.32 -22.70 0.43
N GLY A 414 -31.15 -22.93 -0.87
CA GLY A 414 -31.87 -22.20 -1.93
C GLY A 414 -32.82 -23.15 -2.63
N CYS A 415 -34.11 -22.96 -2.36
CA CYS A 415 -35.31 -23.65 -2.85
C CYS A 415 -35.50 -25.11 -2.42
#